data_AF-A0AA48M8G5-F1
#
_entry.id   AF-A0AA48M8G5-F1
#
_cell.length_a   1.000
_cell.length_b   1.000
_cell.length_c   1.000
_cell.angle_alpha   90.00
_cell.angle_beta   90.00
_cell.angle_gamma   90.00
#
_symmetry.space_group_name_H-M   'P 1'
#
loop_
_entity.id
_entity.type
_entity.pdbx_description
1 polymer ?
#
loop_
_entity_poly.entity_id
_entity_poly.type
_entity_poly.pdbx_seq_one_letter_code
_entity_poly.pdbx_strand_id
1 'polypeptide(L)' 'MFPDLSTDSASLGMMRRLVDEGKYGQKNGHGFYQWTKEFLQKKNDEREAELIYLLKKEWGI' A
#
# COMPACT_ATOMS: atom_id res chain seq x y z
N MET A 1 21.99 7.57 0.04
CA MET A 1 20.74 8.38 0.06
C MET A 1 20.04 8.08 -1.26
N PHE A 2 18.77 7.69 -1.26
CA PHE A 2 18.06 7.24 -2.47
C PHE A 2 17.70 8.46 -3.34
N PRO A 3 18.42 8.72 -4.45
CA PRO A 3 18.27 9.96 -5.22
C PRO A 3 16.91 10.04 -5.94
N ASP A 4 16.25 8.89 -6.12
CA ASP A 4 14.95 8.78 -6.80
C ASP A 4 13.76 9.05 -5.86
N LEU A 5 14.01 9.33 -4.58
CA LEU A 5 12.95 9.74 -3.66
C LEU A 5 12.63 11.22 -3.82
N SER A 6 11.35 11.55 -3.67
CA SER A 6 10.88 12.94 -3.68
C SER A 6 11.64 13.78 -2.66
N THR A 7 12.13 14.94 -3.09
CA THR A 7 12.75 15.97 -2.25
C THR A 7 11.75 17.04 -1.80
N ASP A 8 10.48 16.90 -2.18
CA ASP A 8 9.43 17.85 -1.83
C ASP A 8 9.13 17.80 -0.32
N SER A 9 8.98 18.97 0.28
CA SER A 9 8.68 19.16 1.70
C SER A 9 7.21 18.92 2.06
N ALA A 10 6.34 18.82 1.04
CA ALA A 10 4.91 18.70 1.21
C ALA A 10 4.38 17.40 0.60
N SER A 11 3.30 16.87 1.19
CA SER A 11 2.56 15.76 0.60
C SER A 11 1.95 16.17 -0.74
N LEU A 12 1.72 15.19 -1.61
CA LEU A 12 0.95 15.39 -2.84
C LEU A 12 -0.45 15.94 -2.51
N GLY A 13 -0.94 16.92 -3.28
CA GLY A 13 -2.25 17.54 -3.04
C GLY A 13 -3.41 16.53 -2.99
N MET A 14 -3.34 15.47 -3.82
CA MET A 14 -4.31 14.38 -3.81
C MET A 14 -4.35 13.64 -2.46
N MET A 15 -3.20 13.42 -1.83
CA MET A 15 -3.13 12.74 -0.54
C MET A 15 -3.79 13.56 0.56
N ARG A 16 -3.56 14.89 0.59
CA ARG A 16 -4.24 15.80 1.53
C ARG A 16 -5.75 15.72 1.37
N ARG A 17 -6.25 15.83 0.13
CA ARG A 17 -7.68 15.72 -0.16
C ARG A 17 -8.29 14.41 0.32
N LEU A 18 -7.62 13.28 0.09
CA LEU A 18 -8.11 11.98 0.56
C LEU A 18 -8.19 11.93 2.09
N VAL A 19 -7.23 12.52 2.80
CA VAL A 19 -7.26 12.61 4.26
C VAL A 19 -8.41 13.50 4.74
N ASP A 20 -8.60 14.67 4.13
CA ASP A 20 -9.67 15.61 4.46
C ASP A 20 -11.07 15.00 4.23
N GLU A 21 -11.21 14.18 3.19
CA GLU A 21 -12.43 13.42 2.88
C GLU A 21 -12.60 12.15 3.75
N GLY A 22 -11.68 11.88 4.68
CA GLY A 22 -11.73 10.71 5.55
C GLY A 22 -11.51 9.39 4.81
N LYS A 23 -10.70 9.37 3.74
CA LYS A 23 -10.41 8.20 2.90
C LYS A 23 -8.99 7.68 3.17
N TYR A 24 -8.85 6.81 4.16
CA TYR A 24 -7.56 6.38 4.72
C TYR A 24 -7.05 5.06 4.12
N GLY A 25 -7.58 4.67 2.96
CA GLY A 25 -7.26 3.43 2.27
C GLY A 25 -7.99 2.24 2.89
N GLN A 26 -7.28 1.12 3.02
CA GLN A 26 -7.84 -0.14 3.53
C GLN A 26 -8.56 0.02 4.87
N LYS A 27 -8.06 0.89 5.75
CA LYS A 27 -8.59 1.07 7.12
C LYS A 27 -10.08 1.42 7.15
N ASN A 28 -10.58 2.11 6.12
CA ASN A 28 -11.99 2.49 6.02
C ASN A 28 -12.58 2.23 4.62
N GLY A 29 -11.99 1.30 3.88
CA GLY A 29 -12.54 0.82 2.62
C GLY A 29 -12.26 1.70 1.39
N HIS A 30 -11.62 2.87 1.55
CA HIS A 30 -11.42 3.80 0.43
C HIS A 30 -10.22 4.73 0.63
N GLY A 31 -9.45 4.96 -0.43
CA GLY A 31 -8.29 5.86 -0.50
C GLY A 31 -7.94 6.10 -1.96
N PHE A 32 -6.67 5.90 -2.32
CA PHE A 32 -6.28 5.81 -3.74
C PHE A 32 -6.96 4.66 -4.49
N TYR A 33 -7.41 3.64 -3.76
CA TYR A 33 -8.17 2.52 -4.28
C TYR A 33 -9.43 2.31 -3.44
N GLN A 34 -10.40 1.61 -4.03
CA GLN A 34 -11.51 1.04 -3.28
C GLN A 34 -11.12 -0.32 -2.74
N TRP A 35 -11.29 -0.50 -1.44
CA TRP A 35 -10.90 -1.70 -0.70
C TRP A 35 -12.17 -2.46 -0.29
N THR A 36 -12.80 -3.14 -1.24
CA THR A 36 -13.86 -4.10 -0.91
C THR A 36 -13.27 -5.29 -0.16
N LYS A 37 -14.10 -6.05 0.55
CA LYS A 37 -13.63 -7.22 1.30
C LYS A 37 -12.96 -8.26 0.39
N GLU A 38 -13.53 -8.47 -0.79
CA GLU A 38 -13.05 -9.42 -1.79
C GLU A 38 -11.71 -8.98 -2.37
N PHE A 39 -11.59 -7.69 -2.70
CA PHE A 39 -10.33 -7.12 -3.18
C PHE A 39 -9.25 -7.18 -2.10
N LEU A 40 -9.63 -6.92 -0.86
CA LEU A 40 -8.73 -6.96 0.28
C LEU A 40 -8.16 -8.35 0.51
N GLN A 41 -9.03 -9.36 0.57
CA GLN A 41 -8.61 -10.75 0.79
C GLN A 41 -7.66 -11.19 -0.32
N LYS A 42 -8.06 -10.99 -1.59
CA LYS A 42 -7.25 -11.33 -2.74
C LYS A 42 -5.87 -10.68 -2.69
N LYS A 43 -5.78 -9.38 -2.40
CA LYS A 43 -4.51 -8.67 -2.36
C LYS A 43 -3.63 -9.08 -1.19
N ASN A 44 -4.20 -9.44 -0.05
CA ASN A 44 -3.43 -9.96 1.07
C ASN A 44 -2.86 -11.35 0.75
N ASP A 45 -3.67 -12.25 0.18
CA ASP A 45 -3.23 -13.59 -0.20
C ASP A 45 -2.08 -13.54 -1.22
N GLU A 46 -2.21 -12.68 -2.26
CA GLU A 46 -1.16 -12.46 -3.26
C GLU A 46 0.14 -11.93 -2.63
N ARG A 47 0.05 -10.98 -1.70
CA ARG A 47 1.21 -10.38 -1.03
C ARG A 47 1.90 -11.37 -0.10
N GLU A 48 1.13 -12.16 0.64
CA GLU A 48 1.66 -13.16 1.56
C GLU A 48 2.40 -14.28 0.80
N ALA A 49 1.79 -14.78 -0.28
CA ALA A 49 2.42 -15.80 -1.12
C ALA A 49 3.75 -15.31 -1.72
N GLU A 50 3.79 -14.08 -2.25
CA GLU A 50 5.01 -13.50 -2.80
C GLU A 50 6.07 -13.27 -1.73
N LEU A 51 5.69 -12.75 -0.56
CA LEU A 51 6.61 -12.54 0.55
C LEU A 51 7.22 -13.86 1.02
N ILE A 52 6.41 -14.91 1.20
CA ILE A 52 6.91 -16.24 1.57
C ILE A 52 7.87 -16.76 0.50
N TYR A 53 7.52 -16.66 -0.78
CA TYR A 53 8.40 -17.10 -1.86
C TYR A 53 9.76 -16.40 -1.83
N LEU A 54 9.76 -15.08 -1.69
CA LEU A 54 10.99 -14.28 -1.60
C LEU A 54 11.83 -14.67 -0.37
N LEU A 55 11.20 -14.83 0.79
CA LEU A 55 11.88 -15.22 2.03
C LEU A 55 12.53 -16.61 1.91
N LYS A 56 11.83 -17.59 1.33
CA LYS A 56 12.39 -18.92 1.09
C LYS A 56 13.57 -18.89 0.12
N LYS A 57 13.43 -18.12 -0.96
CA LYS A 57 14.46 -17.99 -2.00
C LYS A 57 15.72 -17.27 -1.49
N GLU A 58 15.55 -16.17 -0.78
CA GLU A 58 16.65 -15.30 -0.35
C GLU A 58 17.30 -15.80 0.94
N TRP A 59 16.51 -16.30 1.90
CA TRP A 59 16.98 -16.61 3.26
C TRP A 59 17.00 -18.10 3.59
N GLY A 60 16.59 -18.98 2.67
CA GLY A 60 16.74 -20.43 2.78
C GLY A 60 15.93 -21.08 3.92
N ILE A 61 14.90 -20.39 4.41
CA ILE A 61 13.88 -20.92 5.32
C ILE A 61 12.77 -21.67 4.58
#